data_AF-A0A6S5RTL2-F1
#
_entry.id   AF-A0A6S5RTL2-F1
#
_cell.length_a   1.000
_cell.length_b   1.000
_cell.length_c   1.000
_cell.angle_alpha   90.00
_cell.angle_beta   90.00
_cell.angle_gamma   90.00
#
_symmetry.space_group_name_H-M   'P 1'
#
loop_
_entity.id
_entity.type
_entity.pdbx_description
1 polymer ?
#
loop_
_entity_poly.entity_id
_entity_poly.type
_entity_poly.pdbx_seq_one_letter_code
_entity_poly.pdbx_strand_id
1 'polypeptide(L)'
;MGVHLTWQNNSLGDSINVYRSTSSMDAGSLPEPLATVDASSTEFDDLTAVDGETYYYRVALLRGVASAVSSETSITASPPLDRSTWNPSDRGPSVVLSNGNKTARAFQINSVRGQLPHNQGVRQFEVLIGENGLRSSMPGVATSAAALTNFPGSGTGSWAYYSYDGSVYEQGANSAYGAAFGVGDVVGVVVDFDLGTLRFYLNGVNQGQRSIPAGLTLFPFFGTGSTSTSIPSEGTLNTGEQPFAHPVAGAVAWG
;
A
#
# COMPACT_ATOMS: atom_id res chain seq x y z
N MET A 1 -1.27 -10.59 11.77
CA MET A 1 -2.40 -11.32 11.14
C MET A 1 -3.60 -10.98 11.97
N GLY A 2 -4.75 -10.70 11.37
CA GLY A 2 -5.90 -10.42 12.20
C GLY A 2 -7.11 -9.87 11.48
N VAL A 3 -8.19 -9.74 12.24
CA VAL A 3 -9.44 -9.13 11.81
C VAL A 3 -9.61 -7.80 12.52
N HIS A 4 -9.79 -6.73 11.75
CA HIS A 4 -10.17 -5.41 12.29
C HIS A 4 -11.69 -5.29 12.29
N LEU A 5 -12.28 -5.16 13.47
CA LEU A 5 -13.71 -4.96 13.67
C LEU A 5 -13.99 -3.48 13.93
N THR A 6 -15.06 -2.97 13.34
CA THR A 6 -15.61 -1.64 13.66
C THR A 6 -17.10 -1.74 13.94
N TRP A 7 -17.62 -0.97 14.90
CA TRP A 7 -19.05 -0.91 15.19
C TRP A 7 -19.48 0.50 15.60
N GLN A 8 -20.78 0.77 15.48
CA GLN A 8 -21.38 1.98 16.02
C GLN A 8 -21.85 1.73 17.45
N ASN A 9 -21.40 2.55 18.39
CA ASN A 9 -21.95 2.52 19.73
C ASN A 9 -23.16 3.47 19.84
N ASN A 10 -24.35 2.87 19.96
CA ASN A 10 -25.63 3.59 19.99
C ASN A 10 -26.17 3.79 21.43
N SER A 11 -25.39 3.48 22.46
CA SER A 11 -25.86 3.51 23.85
C SER A 11 -24.72 3.71 24.85
N LEU A 12 -25.04 4.21 26.05
CA LEU A 12 -24.08 4.27 27.16
C LEU A 12 -23.95 2.89 27.83
N GLY A 13 -22.76 2.51 28.27
CA GLY A 13 -22.54 1.25 28.98
C GLY A 13 -21.27 1.30 29.83
N ASP A 14 -20.95 0.18 30.44
CA ASP A 14 -19.79 0.00 31.33
C ASP A 14 -18.59 -0.57 30.57
N SER A 15 -18.85 -1.53 29.67
CA SER A 15 -17.84 -2.15 28.80
C SER A 15 -18.49 -2.79 27.57
N ILE A 16 -17.66 -3.22 26.62
CA ILE A 16 -18.08 -4.01 25.46
C ILE A 16 -17.34 -5.35 25.46
N ASN A 17 -18.08 -6.45 25.37
CA ASN A 17 -17.52 -7.76 25.10
C ASN A 17 -17.48 -8.02 23.60
N VAL A 18 -16.35 -8.53 23.11
CA VAL A 18 -16.16 -8.99 21.74
C VAL A 18 -16.21 -10.52 21.73
N TYR A 19 -17.04 -11.09 20.85
CA TYR A 19 -17.23 -12.54 20.71
C TYR A 19 -16.77 -13.00 19.34
N ARG A 20 -16.20 -14.22 19.29
CA ARG A 20 -15.74 -14.86 18.06
C ARG A 20 -16.10 -16.35 18.07
N SER A 21 -16.45 -16.88 16.90
CA SER A 21 -16.62 -18.31 16.67
C SER A 21 -16.24 -18.69 15.23
N THR A 22 -15.93 -19.96 14.97
CA THR A 22 -15.73 -20.51 13.61
C THR A 22 -17.05 -20.93 12.95
N SER A 23 -18.18 -20.75 13.64
CA SER A 23 -19.54 -20.96 13.15
C SER A 23 -20.46 -19.84 13.63
N SER A 24 -21.61 -19.65 12.97
CA SER A 24 -22.62 -18.67 13.39
C SER A 24 -23.01 -18.81 14.86
N MET A 25 -23.23 -17.69 15.54
CA MET A 25 -23.54 -17.55 16.96
C MET A 25 -25.00 -17.12 17.16
N ASP A 26 -25.67 -17.77 18.11
CA ASP A 26 -26.96 -17.33 18.64
C ASP A 26 -26.75 -16.18 19.65
N ALA A 27 -27.54 -15.11 19.52
CA ALA A 27 -27.46 -13.95 20.40
C ALA A 27 -27.88 -14.27 21.85
N GLY A 28 -28.68 -15.33 22.06
CA GLY A 28 -29.07 -15.80 23.40
C GLY A 28 -28.07 -16.72 24.09
N SER A 29 -27.04 -17.20 23.37
CA SER A 29 -26.08 -18.19 23.86
C SER A 29 -24.70 -17.96 23.25
N LEU A 30 -24.07 -16.85 23.65
CA LEU A 30 -22.73 -16.46 23.18
C LEU A 30 -21.62 -17.30 23.84
N PRO A 31 -20.49 -17.55 23.13
CA PRO A 31 -19.31 -18.18 23.72
C PRO A 31 -18.65 -17.27 24.77
N GLU A 32 -17.57 -17.74 25.40
CA GLU A 32 -16.75 -16.84 26.22
C GLU A 32 -16.25 -15.65 25.39
N PRO A 33 -16.24 -14.43 25.95
CA PRO A 33 -15.71 -13.26 25.25
C PRO A 33 -14.25 -13.49 24.86
N LEU A 34 -13.93 -13.15 23.60
CA LEU A 34 -12.56 -13.07 23.12
C LEU A 34 -11.80 -11.94 23.84
N ALA A 35 -12.48 -10.82 24.08
CA ALA A 35 -11.95 -9.65 24.78
C ALA A 35 -13.07 -8.82 25.41
N THR A 36 -12.71 -7.99 26.39
CA THR A 36 -13.55 -6.92 26.93
C THR A 36 -12.81 -5.60 26.75
N VAL A 37 -13.47 -4.63 26.13
CA VAL A 37 -12.94 -3.29 25.84
C VAL A 37 -13.80 -2.21 26.51
N ASP A 38 -13.30 -0.98 26.53
CA ASP A 38 -14.02 0.16 27.12
C ASP A 38 -15.36 0.39 26.43
N ALA A 39 -16.35 0.88 27.18
CA ALA A 39 -17.67 1.19 26.62
C ALA A 39 -17.63 2.23 25.50
N SER A 40 -16.60 3.09 25.44
CA SER A 40 -16.43 4.08 24.36
C SER A 40 -15.75 3.52 23.12
N SER A 41 -15.20 2.30 23.16
CA SER A 41 -14.52 1.70 22.01
C SER A 41 -15.51 1.45 20.87
N THR A 42 -15.06 1.74 19.65
CA THR A 42 -15.80 1.49 18.40
C THR A 42 -15.05 0.56 17.46
N GLU A 43 -13.93 0.00 17.90
CA GLU A 43 -13.07 -0.88 17.12
C GLU A 43 -12.32 -1.91 17.99
N PHE A 44 -11.90 -3.02 17.37
CA PHE A 44 -11.06 -4.06 17.99
C PHE A 44 -10.25 -4.81 16.93
N ASP A 45 -8.98 -5.07 17.22
CA ASP A 45 -8.09 -5.91 16.40
C ASP A 45 -7.95 -7.31 17.00
N ASP A 46 -8.51 -8.32 16.33
CA ASP A 46 -8.26 -9.71 16.66
C ASP A 46 -6.99 -10.20 15.98
N LEU A 47 -5.87 -10.11 16.68
CA LEU A 47 -4.56 -10.56 16.19
C LEU A 47 -4.35 -12.09 16.25
N THR A 48 -5.34 -12.83 16.75
CA THR A 48 -5.25 -14.28 16.95
C THR A 48 -5.96 -15.09 15.85
N ALA A 49 -6.63 -14.42 14.93
CA ALA A 49 -7.32 -15.06 13.81
C ALA A 49 -6.32 -15.71 12.83
N VAL A 50 -6.64 -16.94 12.39
CA VAL A 50 -5.83 -17.72 11.45
C VAL A 50 -6.15 -17.31 10.00
N ASP A 51 -5.12 -17.15 9.17
CA ASP A 51 -5.26 -16.77 7.76
C ASP A 51 -6.15 -17.73 6.96
N GLY A 52 -6.99 -17.18 6.10
CA GLY A 52 -7.94 -17.90 5.26
C GLY A 52 -9.16 -18.44 6.01
N GLU A 53 -9.17 -18.43 7.34
CA GLU A 53 -10.29 -18.91 8.14
C GLU A 53 -11.39 -17.87 8.28
N THR A 54 -12.64 -18.31 8.12
CA THR A 54 -13.81 -17.43 8.34
C THR A 54 -14.26 -17.50 9.79
N TYR A 55 -14.30 -16.34 10.43
CA TYR A 55 -14.80 -16.18 11.80
C TYR A 55 -16.08 -15.35 11.81
N TYR A 56 -16.98 -15.68 12.73
CA TYR A 56 -18.21 -14.96 13.01
C TYR A 56 -18.02 -14.14 14.28
N TYR A 57 -18.38 -12.85 14.22
CA TYR A 57 -18.18 -11.89 15.30
C TYR A 57 -19.49 -11.23 15.71
N ARG A 58 -19.60 -10.95 17.01
CA ARG A 58 -20.62 -10.11 17.63
C ARG A 58 -19.97 -9.27 18.72
N VAL A 59 -20.53 -8.09 18.99
CA VAL A 59 -20.17 -7.29 20.17
C VAL A 59 -21.39 -7.14 21.07
N ALA A 60 -21.19 -7.10 22.39
CA ALA A 60 -22.25 -6.81 23.35
C ALA A 60 -21.85 -5.67 24.28
N LEU A 61 -22.66 -4.60 24.29
CA LEU A 61 -22.52 -3.52 25.27
C LEU A 61 -23.15 -3.98 26.59
N LEU A 62 -22.40 -3.88 27.69
CA LEU A 62 -22.84 -4.26 29.03
C LEU A 62 -23.23 -3.02 29.84
N ARG A 63 -24.28 -3.14 30.65
CA ARG A 63 -24.67 -2.16 31.67
C ARG A 63 -25.24 -2.88 32.88
N GLY A 64 -24.45 -3.06 33.94
CA GLY A 64 -24.80 -3.90 35.07
C GLY A 64 -25.11 -5.34 34.63
N VAL A 65 -26.34 -5.82 34.88
CA VAL A 65 -26.80 -7.16 34.46
C VAL A 65 -27.41 -7.19 33.05
N ALA A 66 -27.60 -6.02 32.42
CA ALA A 66 -28.17 -5.93 31.08
C ALA A 66 -27.08 -6.00 30.02
N SER A 67 -27.42 -6.58 28.86
CA SER A 67 -26.57 -6.58 27.67
C SER A 67 -27.38 -6.27 26.42
N ALA A 68 -26.75 -5.56 25.48
CA ALA A 68 -27.28 -5.32 24.14
C ALA A 68 -26.31 -5.90 23.11
N VAL A 69 -26.73 -6.97 22.43
CA VAL A 69 -25.89 -7.73 21.49
C VAL A 69 -26.10 -7.23 20.06
N SER A 70 -25.02 -7.08 19.30
CA SER A 70 -25.05 -6.67 17.90
C SER A 70 -25.64 -7.76 16.99
N SER A 71 -25.97 -7.38 15.75
CA SER A 71 -26.06 -8.36 14.66
C SER A 71 -24.72 -9.07 14.46
N GLU A 72 -24.76 -10.27 13.88
CA GLU A 72 -23.55 -11.00 13.50
C GLU A 72 -22.92 -10.43 12.23
N THR A 73 -21.59 -10.50 12.17
CA THR A 73 -20.84 -10.33 10.94
C THR A 73 -19.88 -11.52 10.76
N SER A 74 -19.60 -11.91 9.52
CA SER A 74 -18.58 -12.93 9.22
C SER A 74 -17.43 -12.29 8.47
N ILE A 75 -16.20 -12.55 8.91
CA ILE A 75 -14.99 -12.02 8.31
C ILE A 75 -14.01 -13.17 8.09
N THR A 76 -13.58 -13.34 6.84
CA THR A 76 -12.44 -14.20 6.51
C THR A 76 -11.16 -13.48 6.88
N ALA A 77 -10.44 -14.02 7.85
CA ALA A 77 -9.16 -13.49 8.27
C ALA A 77 -8.19 -13.54 7.09
N SER A 78 -7.59 -12.41 6.80
CA SER A 78 -6.50 -12.30 5.83
C SER A 78 -5.19 -12.20 6.61
N PRO A 79 -4.02 -12.46 5.99
CA PRO A 79 -2.77 -12.10 6.62
C PRO A 79 -2.81 -10.59 6.93
N PRO A 80 -2.01 -10.05 7.88
CA PRO A 80 -1.94 -8.60 7.98
C PRO A 80 -1.45 -8.19 6.60
N LEU A 81 -2.19 -7.27 5.99
CA LEU A 81 -1.86 -6.71 4.70
C LEU A 81 -0.35 -6.36 4.76
N ASP A 82 0.50 -7.11 4.04
CA ASP A 82 1.93 -6.86 4.05
C ASP A 82 2.19 -5.55 3.33
N ARG A 83 2.09 -4.48 4.13
CA ARG A 83 2.15 -3.09 3.73
C ARG A 83 3.45 -2.71 3.03
N SER A 84 4.43 -3.63 3.02
CA SER A 84 5.74 -3.52 2.36
C SER A 84 5.79 -4.06 0.92
N THR A 85 4.65 -4.39 0.29
CA THR A 85 4.61 -5.00 -1.05
C THR A 85 3.84 -4.16 -2.07
N TRP A 86 3.95 -4.54 -3.34
CA TRP A 86 2.95 -4.16 -4.34
C TRP A 86 1.59 -4.71 -3.96
N ASN A 87 0.52 -3.99 -4.30
CA ASN A 87 -0.84 -4.38 -3.94
C ASN A 87 -1.43 -5.32 -5.02
N PRO A 88 -1.70 -6.60 -4.70
CA PRO A 88 -2.24 -7.56 -5.66
C PRO A 88 -3.66 -7.21 -6.13
N SER A 89 -4.40 -6.41 -5.37
CA SER A 89 -5.75 -5.95 -5.68
C SER A 89 -5.79 -4.57 -6.35
N ASP A 90 -4.66 -3.87 -6.45
CA ASP A 90 -4.57 -2.49 -6.95
C ASP A 90 -3.49 -2.37 -8.04
N ARG A 91 -3.69 -3.16 -9.09
CA ARG A 91 -2.79 -3.28 -10.25
C ARG A 91 -3.57 -3.41 -11.56
N GLY A 92 -2.93 -3.02 -12.65
CA GLY A 92 -3.42 -3.29 -13.99
C GLY A 92 -3.45 -4.80 -14.31
N PRO A 93 -4.36 -5.26 -15.18
CA PRO A 93 -4.50 -6.67 -15.53
C PRO A 93 -3.22 -7.30 -16.08
N SER A 94 -2.38 -6.51 -16.79
CA SER A 94 -1.12 -6.97 -17.38
C SER A 94 0.09 -6.77 -16.46
N VAL A 95 -0.11 -6.66 -15.14
CA VAL A 95 0.97 -6.72 -14.15
C VAL A 95 0.98 -8.09 -13.48
N VAL A 96 2.11 -8.79 -13.51
CA VAL A 96 2.30 -10.05 -12.79
C VAL A 96 3.13 -9.79 -11.54
N LEU A 97 2.63 -10.21 -10.38
CA LEU A 97 3.36 -10.10 -9.11
C LEU A 97 3.99 -11.43 -8.73
N SER A 98 5.19 -11.36 -8.15
CA SER A 98 5.95 -12.52 -7.65
C SER A 98 6.73 -12.13 -6.39
N ASN A 99 7.50 -13.08 -5.83
CA ASN A 99 8.34 -12.85 -4.64
C ASN A 99 7.54 -12.29 -3.45
N GLY A 100 6.41 -12.93 -3.12
CA GLY A 100 5.50 -12.42 -2.08
C GLY A 100 4.93 -11.04 -2.40
N ASN A 101 4.62 -10.77 -3.67
CA ASN A 101 4.18 -9.46 -4.19
C ASN A 101 5.22 -8.32 -4.11
N LYS A 102 6.49 -8.59 -3.82
CA LYS A 102 7.54 -7.55 -3.84
C LYS A 102 8.05 -7.22 -5.24
N THR A 103 7.92 -8.14 -6.19
CA THR A 103 8.39 -7.95 -7.56
C THR A 103 7.21 -7.83 -8.51
N ALA A 104 7.16 -6.74 -9.26
CA ALA A 104 6.16 -6.49 -10.30
C ALA A 104 6.79 -6.59 -11.68
N ARG A 105 6.19 -7.39 -12.57
CA ARG A 105 6.48 -7.42 -14.01
C ARG A 105 5.31 -6.81 -14.76
N ALA A 106 5.49 -5.60 -15.28
CA ALA A 106 4.46 -4.86 -16.00
C ALA A 106 4.61 -5.01 -17.52
N PHE A 107 3.51 -5.33 -18.20
CA PHE A 107 3.40 -5.45 -19.65
C PHE A 107 2.33 -4.47 -20.17
N GLN A 108 2.36 -4.17 -21.47
CA GLN A 108 1.29 -3.46 -22.19
C GLN A 108 0.76 -2.20 -21.47
N ILE A 109 1.60 -1.22 -21.14
CA ILE A 109 1.21 0.03 -20.48
C ILE A 109 0.24 -0.23 -19.31
N ASN A 110 0.77 -0.88 -18.27
CA ASN A 110 0.06 -1.12 -17.03
C ASN A 110 0.97 -0.78 -15.85
N SER A 111 0.32 -0.54 -14.71
CA SER A 111 0.98 -0.06 -13.50
C SER A 111 0.38 -0.72 -12.26
N VAL A 112 1.08 -0.61 -11.14
CA VAL A 112 0.69 -1.13 -9.83
C VAL A 112 1.06 -0.15 -8.73
N ARG A 113 0.18 -0.01 -7.74
CA ARG A 113 0.46 0.74 -6.50
C ARG A 113 0.96 -0.18 -5.39
N GLY A 114 1.77 0.36 -4.49
CA GLY A 114 2.11 -0.27 -3.21
C GLY A 114 0.90 -0.36 -2.29
N GLN A 115 0.98 -1.19 -1.25
CA GLN A 115 -0.13 -1.33 -0.30
C GLN A 115 -0.29 -0.14 0.66
N LEU A 116 0.83 0.41 1.14
CA LEU A 116 0.82 1.46 2.16
C LEU A 116 0.95 2.86 1.54
N PRO A 117 -0.06 3.71 1.67
CA PRO A 117 0.11 5.12 1.36
C PRO A 117 0.69 5.91 2.54
N HIS A 118 1.30 7.06 2.24
CA HIS A 118 1.67 8.10 3.20
C HIS A 118 1.17 9.46 2.77
N ASN A 119 1.08 10.39 3.72
CA ASN A 119 0.67 11.78 3.49
C ASN A 119 1.42 12.80 4.37
N GLN A 120 2.45 12.38 5.12
CA GLN A 120 3.16 13.22 6.09
C GLN A 120 4.64 12.83 6.23
N GLY A 121 5.46 13.80 6.64
CA GLY A 121 6.89 13.63 6.91
C GLY A 121 7.73 13.42 5.66
N VAL A 122 8.98 13.00 5.85
CA VAL A 122 9.88 12.61 4.75
C VAL A 122 9.96 11.09 4.69
N ARG A 123 9.55 10.51 3.56
CA ARG A 123 9.47 9.06 3.36
C ARG A 123 10.32 8.61 2.17
N GLN A 124 10.95 7.45 2.31
CA GLN A 124 11.77 6.81 1.29
C GLN A 124 11.33 5.37 1.03
N PHE A 125 11.30 4.97 -0.24
CA PHE A 125 11.38 3.57 -0.66
C PHE A 125 12.39 3.44 -1.82
N GLU A 126 12.74 2.20 -2.15
CA GLU A 126 13.61 1.86 -3.27
C GLU A 126 12.92 0.87 -4.21
N VAL A 127 13.23 0.98 -5.51
CA VAL A 127 12.87 0.01 -6.53
C VAL A 127 14.13 -0.48 -7.21
N LEU A 128 14.45 -1.76 -7.04
CA LEU A 128 15.49 -2.43 -7.81
C LEU A 128 14.93 -2.76 -9.20
N ILE A 129 15.60 -2.29 -10.25
CA ILE A 129 15.19 -2.52 -11.63
C ILE A 129 15.68 -3.90 -12.08
N GLY A 130 14.73 -4.78 -12.41
CA GLY A 130 14.98 -6.11 -12.96
C GLY A 130 14.97 -6.10 -14.48
N GLU A 131 14.35 -7.11 -15.10
CA GLU A 131 14.13 -7.17 -16.55
C GLU A 131 13.57 -5.85 -17.12
N ASN A 132 14.32 -5.21 -18.04
CA ASN A 132 13.95 -3.93 -18.63
C ASN A 132 14.46 -3.80 -20.07
N GLY A 133 14.26 -4.84 -20.89
CA GLY A 133 14.85 -4.94 -22.24
C GLY A 133 14.47 -3.81 -23.21
N LEU A 134 13.30 -3.20 -23.00
CA LEU A 134 12.82 -2.05 -23.79
C LEU A 134 13.09 -0.69 -23.13
N ARG A 135 13.83 -0.68 -22.01
CA ARG A 135 14.16 0.54 -21.26
C ARG A 135 12.93 1.40 -20.96
N SER A 136 11.86 0.76 -20.50
CA SER A 136 10.54 1.38 -20.33
C SER A 136 10.03 1.37 -18.88
N SER A 137 10.89 1.08 -17.90
CA SER A 137 10.54 1.07 -16.47
C SER A 137 10.24 2.48 -15.96
N MET A 138 9.21 2.59 -15.13
CA MET A 138 8.71 3.88 -14.61
C MET A 138 8.39 3.82 -13.10
N PRO A 139 9.39 3.70 -12.20
CA PRO A 139 9.20 3.89 -10.76
C PRO A 139 8.75 5.33 -10.43
N GLY A 140 7.88 5.47 -9.45
CA GLY A 140 7.21 6.74 -9.17
C GLY A 140 6.30 6.70 -7.95
N VAL A 141 5.45 7.70 -7.83
CA VAL A 141 4.39 7.78 -6.83
C VAL A 141 3.07 8.13 -7.48
N ALA A 142 1.97 7.70 -6.88
CA ALA A 142 0.63 7.99 -7.36
C ALA A 142 -0.39 8.14 -6.25
N THR A 143 -1.44 8.93 -6.48
CA THR A 143 -2.67 8.90 -5.69
C THR A 143 -3.53 7.70 -6.11
N SER A 144 -4.60 7.43 -5.36
CA SER A 144 -5.59 6.41 -5.72
C SER A 144 -6.35 6.73 -7.02
N ALA A 145 -6.31 7.98 -7.49
CA ALA A 145 -6.99 8.40 -8.73
C ALA A 145 -6.21 8.06 -10.01
N ALA A 146 -4.91 7.74 -9.91
CA ALA A 146 -4.11 7.43 -11.09
C ALA A 146 -4.60 6.15 -11.79
N ALA A 147 -4.64 6.17 -13.13
CA ALA A 147 -5.05 5.02 -13.93
C ALA A 147 -4.00 3.90 -13.87
N LEU A 148 -4.45 2.66 -13.69
CA LEU A 148 -3.59 1.48 -13.64
C LEU A 148 -3.36 0.84 -15.03
N THR A 149 -4.20 1.17 -16.01
CA THR A 149 -4.10 0.72 -17.42
C THR A 149 -3.55 1.82 -18.31
N ASN A 150 -2.62 2.62 -17.78
CA ASN A 150 -1.88 3.66 -18.48
C ASN A 150 -0.45 3.77 -17.90
N PHE A 151 0.45 4.48 -18.58
CA PHE A 151 1.84 4.60 -18.14
C PHE A 151 1.93 5.49 -16.90
N PRO A 152 2.85 5.21 -15.96
CA PRO A 152 3.03 6.07 -14.79
C PRO A 152 3.33 7.52 -15.19
N GLY A 153 2.57 8.48 -14.66
CA GLY A 153 2.65 9.90 -15.04
C GLY A 153 1.70 10.32 -16.17
N SER A 154 0.85 9.43 -16.71
CA SER A 154 -0.05 9.74 -17.83
C SER A 154 -1.20 10.69 -17.49
N GLY A 155 -1.57 10.79 -16.21
CA GLY A 155 -2.74 11.53 -15.74
C GLY A 155 -2.44 12.34 -14.49
N THR A 156 -3.48 12.96 -13.94
CA THR A 156 -3.37 13.71 -12.69
C THR A 156 -3.02 12.78 -11.53
N GLY A 157 -2.20 13.28 -10.60
CA GLY A 157 -1.88 12.55 -9.37
C GLY A 157 -0.91 11.38 -9.56
N SER A 158 -0.07 11.37 -10.60
CA SER A 158 1.04 10.41 -10.71
C SER A 158 2.29 11.08 -11.28
N TRP A 159 3.45 10.68 -10.76
CA TRP A 159 4.77 11.16 -11.16
C TRP A 159 5.71 9.98 -11.26
N ALA A 160 6.42 9.83 -12.37
CA ALA A 160 7.32 8.70 -12.54
C ALA A 160 8.58 9.04 -13.33
N TYR A 161 9.67 8.39 -12.97
CA TYR A 161 10.99 8.57 -13.56
C TYR A 161 11.22 7.51 -14.64
N TYR A 162 11.51 7.93 -15.88
CA TYR A 162 11.54 7.06 -17.04
C TYR A 162 12.93 6.54 -17.36
N SER A 163 13.08 5.21 -17.45
CA SER A 163 14.40 4.58 -17.59
C SER A 163 15.11 4.87 -18.92
N TYR A 164 14.36 5.23 -19.99
CA TYR A 164 14.94 5.42 -21.31
C TYR A 164 15.90 6.62 -21.39
N ASP A 165 15.52 7.75 -20.81
CA ASP A 165 16.25 9.02 -20.95
C ASP A 165 16.39 9.79 -19.63
N GLY A 166 15.81 9.28 -18.55
CA GLY A 166 15.81 9.98 -17.27
C GLY A 166 14.87 11.19 -17.23
N SER A 167 13.85 11.23 -18.09
CA SER A 167 12.78 12.21 -17.93
C SER A 167 11.84 11.84 -16.78
N VAL A 168 11.15 12.84 -16.23
CA VAL A 168 10.02 12.62 -15.31
C VAL A 168 8.73 12.90 -16.07
N TYR A 169 7.78 11.98 -15.96
CA TYR A 169 6.43 12.08 -16.51
C TYR A 169 5.44 12.53 -15.44
N GLU A 170 4.61 13.51 -15.80
CA GLU A 170 3.45 13.95 -15.02
C GLU A 170 2.40 14.55 -15.96
N GLN A 171 1.11 14.34 -15.66
CA GLN A 171 0.01 14.87 -16.46
C GLN A 171 0.11 14.60 -17.98
N GLY A 172 0.70 13.45 -18.36
CA GLY A 172 0.88 13.04 -19.75
C GLY A 172 2.05 13.71 -20.47
N ALA A 173 2.79 14.61 -19.82
CA ALA A 173 3.96 15.28 -20.37
C ALA A 173 5.25 14.76 -19.73
N ASN A 174 6.34 14.77 -20.49
CA ASN A 174 7.68 14.46 -19.98
C ASN A 174 8.56 15.70 -19.94
N SER A 175 9.47 15.74 -18.98
CA SER A 175 10.45 16.81 -18.82
C SER A 175 11.81 16.25 -18.44
N ALA A 176 12.89 16.88 -18.93
CA ALA A 176 14.25 16.50 -18.55
C ALA A 176 14.43 16.60 -17.03
N TYR A 177 15.10 15.61 -16.44
CA TYR A 177 15.23 15.52 -14.99
C TYR A 177 16.58 14.95 -14.56
N GLY A 178 16.86 13.68 -14.86
CA GLY A 178 18.05 12.97 -14.40
C GLY A 178 18.68 12.09 -15.47
N ALA A 179 19.58 11.21 -15.04
CA ALA A 179 20.22 10.23 -15.92
C ALA A 179 19.26 9.10 -16.32
N ALA A 180 19.55 8.44 -17.43
CA ALA A 180 18.90 7.17 -17.76
C ALA A 180 19.39 6.03 -16.84
N PHE A 181 18.59 4.97 -16.71
CA PHE A 181 18.91 3.81 -15.85
C PHE A 181 18.42 2.50 -16.49
N GLY A 182 18.82 1.36 -15.92
CA GLY A 182 18.56 0.05 -16.47
C GLY A 182 18.61 -1.08 -15.45
N VAL A 183 18.77 -2.31 -15.96
CA VAL A 183 18.79 -3.53 -15.15
C VAL A 183 19.91 -3.47 -14.12
N GLY A 184 19.59 -3.77 -12.86
CA GLY A 184 20.53 -3.77 -11.73
C GLY A 184 20.64 -2.43 -11.00
N ASP A 185 20.14 -1.34 -11.57
CA ASP A 185 20.10 -0.05 -10.89
C ASP A 185 19.02 -0.02 -9.80
N VAL A 186 19.28 0.72 -8.72
CA VAL A 186 18.33 1.02 -7.66
C VAL A 186 17.85 2.46 -7.81
N VAL A 187 16.53 2.61 -7.99
CA VAL A 187 15.87 3.92 -7.97
C VAL A 187 15.29 4.16 -6.59
N GLY A 188 15.90 5.07 -5.83
CA GLY A 188 15.35 5.60 -4.59
C GLY A 188 14.32 6.68 -4.86
N VAL A 189 13.20 6.65 -4.15
CA VAL A 189 12.13 7.63 -4.27
C VAL A 189 11.90 8.26 -2.90
N VAL A 190 12.08 9.57 -2.81
CA VAL A 190 11.91 10.32 -1.56
C VAL A 190 10.84 11.38 -1.73
N VAL A 191 9.81 11.30 -0.90
CA VAL A 191 8.75 12.31 -0.81
C VAL A 191 8.91 13.06 0.50
N ASP A 192 8.97 14.39 0.41
CA ASP A 192 8.81 15.29 1.53
C ASP A 192 7.38 15.84 1.48
N PHE A 193 6.50 15.26 2.30
CA PHE A 193 5.08 15.63 2.32
C PHE A 193 4.85 17.00 2.97
N ASP A 194 5.77 17.43 3.84
CA ASP A 194 5.68 18.71 4.55
C ASP A 194 6.03 19.87 3.61
N LEU A 195 7.02 19.67 2.74
CA LEU A 195 7.43 20.65 1.71
C LEU A 195 6.72 20.45 0.37
N GLY A 196 6.01 19.35 0.15
CA GLY A 196 5.40 19.01 -1.13
C GLY A 196 6.43 18.80 -2.24
N THR A 197 7.46 17.99 -1.97
CA THR A 197 8.51 17.72 -2.96
C THR A 197 8.77 16.24 -3.19
N LEU A 198 9.12 15.89 -4.41
CA LEU A 198 9.49 14.55 -4.86
C LEU A 198 10.93 14.59 -5.40
N ARG A 199 11.77 13.65 -4.95
CA ARG A 199 13.15 13.48 -5.41
C ARG A 199 13.38 12.03 -5.79
N PHE A 200 14.01 11.79 -6.93
CA PHE A 200 14.52 10.48 -7.30
C PHE A 200 16.04 10.43 -7.11
N TYR A 201 16.51 9.26 -6.68
CA TYR A 201 17.92 8.94 -6.51
C TYR A 201 18.23 7.75 -7.41
N LEU A 202 19.35 7.79 -8.12
CA LEU A 202 19.86 6.66 -8.89
C LEU A 202 21.13 6.16 -8.22
N ASN A 203 21.11 4.94 -7.70
CA ASN A 203 22.22 4.33 -6.98
C ASN A 203 22.80 5.26 -5.88
N GLY A 204 21.89 5.93 -5.14
CA GLY A 204 22.22 6.88 -4.08
C GLY A 204 22.54 8.31 -4.52
N VAL A 205 22.62 8.59 -5.83
CA VAL A 205 22.88 9.94 -6.34
C VAL A 205 21.56 10.66 -6.62
N ASN A 206 21.34 11.80 -5.96
CA ASN A 206 20.16 12.65 -6.19
C ASN A 206 20.12 13.14 -7.65
N GLN A 207 19.01 12.89 -8.33
CA GLN A 207 18.80 13.24 -9.74
C GLN A 207 18.10 14.59 -9.92
N GLY A 208 17.54 15.16 -8.86
CA GLY A 208 16.87 16.46 -8.89
C GLY A 208 15.66 16.52 -7.96
N GLN A 209 14.84 17.56 -8.10
CA GLN A 209 13.63 17.74 -7.31
C GLN A 209 12.46 18.20 -8.20
N ARG A 210 11.27 17.72 -7.89
CA ARG A 210 9.99 18.19 -8.42
C ARG A 210 9.11 18.69 -7.29
N SER A 211 8.39 19.77 -7.52
CA SER A 211 7.31 20.20 -6.65
C SER A 211 6.07 19.39 -6.98
N ILE A 212 5.36 18.93 -5.96
CA ILE A 212 4.08 18.23 -6.09
C ILE A 212 3.03 18.96 -5.23
N PRO A 213 1.73 18.85 -5.55
CA PRO A 213 0.69 19.44 -4.72
C PRO A 213 0.79 18.98 -3.26
N ALA A 214 0.62 19.91 -2.32
CA ALA A 214 0.59 19.58 -0.89
C ALA A 214 -0.68 18.81 -0.50
N GLY A 215 -0.62 18.07 0.60
CA GLY A 215 -1.77 17.36 1.16
C GLY A 215 -2.20 16.10 0.39
N LEU A 216 -1.35 15.59 -0.50
CA LEU A 216 -1.61 14.35 -1.22
C LEU A 216 -1.34 13.12 -0.35
N THR A 217 -2.23 12.15 -0.45
CA THR A 217 -1.97 10.76 -0.04
C THR A 217 -1.39 10.02 -1.23
N LEU A 218 -0.15 9.54 -1.10
CA LEU A 218 0.61 8.91 -2.17
C LEU A 218 0.97 7.47 -1.83
N PHE A 219 1.00 6.64 -2.86
CA PHE A 219 1.45 5.25 -2.85
C PHE A 219 2.75 5.15 -3.65
N PRO A 220 3.66 4.21 -3.33
CA PRO A 220 4.68 3.76 -4.26
C PRO A 220 4.00 3.31 -5.55
N PHE A 221 4.59 3.62 -6.70
CA PHE A 221 3.99 3.32 -7.99
C PHE A 221 5.05 2.81 -8.95
N PHE A 222 4.70 1.80 -9.73
CA PHE A 222 5.59 1.24 -10.74
C PHE A 222 4.79 0.74 -11.94
N GLY A 223 5.37 0.82 -13.12
CA GLY A 223 4.74 0.34 -14.34
C GLY A 223 5.68 0.43 -15.53
N THR A 224 5.10 0.28 -16.71
CA THR A 224 5.83 0.35 -17.98
C THR A 224 5.24 1.39 -18.93
N GLY A 225 6.11 2.09 -19.67
CA GLY A 225 5.74 2.90 -20.82
C GLY A 225 5.60 2.11 -22.13
N SER A 226 5.88 0.80 -22.11
CA SER A 226 5.91 -0.06 -23.30
C SER A 226 4.56 -0.70 -23.60
N THR A 227 4.21 -0.82 -24.88
CA THR A 227 3.04 -1.59 -25.36
C THR A 227 3.31 -3.09 -25.53
N SER A 228 4.52 -3.57 -25.21
CA SER A 228 4.93 -4.96 -25.42
C SER A 228 4.12 -5.96 -24.58
N THR A 229 3.77 -7.09 -25.19
CA THR A 229 3.10 -8.23 -24.54
C THR A 229 4.08 -9.28 -24.02
N SER A 230 5.36 -9.21 -24.41
CA SER A 230 6.34 -10.27 -24.13
C SER A 230 7.60 -9.80 -23.40
N ILE A 231 7.89 -8.50 -23.41
CA ILE A 231 9.05 -7.91 -22.73
C ILE A 231 8.54 -6.98 -21.63
N PRO A 232 8.67 -7.33 -20.34
CA PRO A 232 8.20 -6.52 -19.24
C PRO A 232 9.17 -5.39 -18.88
N SER A 233 8.66 -4.50 -18.05
CA SER A 233 9.45 -3.75 -17.08
C SER A 233 9.28 -4.39 -15.71
N GLU A 234 10.38 -4.75 -15.05
CA GLU A 234 10.39 -5.40 -13.74
C GLU A 234 10.95 -4.49 -12.65
N GLY A 235 10.24 -4.40 -11.53
CA GLY A 235 10.63 -3.59 -10.38
C GLY A 235 10.36 -4.32 -9.07
N THR A 236 11.41 -4.45 -8.25
CA THR A 236 11.31 -5.04 -6.90
C THR A 236 11.30 -3.94 -5.85
N LEU A 237 10.22 -3.86 -5.07
CA LEU A 237 10.01 -2.85 -4.04
C LEU A 237 10.74 -3.22 -2.75
N ASN A 238 11.43 -2.24 -2.16
CA ASN A 238 11.86 -2.25 -0.77
C ASN A 238 11.33 -0.98 -0.11
N THR A 239 10.46 -1.13 0.90
CA THR A 239 9.89 -0.01 1.67
C THR A 239 10.62 0.24 2.99
N GLY A 240 11.66 -0.54 3.29
CA GLY A 240 12.46 -0.45 4.51
C GLY A 240 12.36 -1.68 5.41
N GLU A 241 11.62 -2.71 5.00
CA GLU A 241 11.60 -4.02 5.66
C GLU A 241 12.94 -4.77 5.52
N GLN A 242 13.72 -4.42 4.50
CA GLN A 242 15.14 -4.75 4.38
C GLN A 242 15.94 -3.43 4.41
N PRO A 243 17.21 -3.44 4.88
CA PRO A 243 18.05 -2.26 4.79
C PRO A 243 18.07 -1.68 3.37
N PHE A 244 17.88 -0.38 3.23
CA PHE A 244 18.03 0.29 1.94
C PHE A 244 19.46 0.13 1.42
N ALA A 245 19.60 -0.06 0.12
CA ALA A 245 20.90 -0.02 -0.54
C ALA A 245 21.52 1.39 -0.44
N HIS A 246 20.66 2.42 -0.51
CA HIS A 246 21.05 3.82 -0.49
C HIS A 246 20.12 4.65 0.41
N PRO A 247 20.25 4.53 1.75
CA PRO A 247 19.45 5.32 2.68
C PRO A 247 19.75 6.82 2.54
N VAL A 248 18.71 7.65 2.53
CA VAL A 248 18.82 9.11 2.44
C VAL A 248 18.67 9.72 3.83
N ALA A 249 19.67 10.51 4.24
CA ALA A 249 19.66 11.17 5.54
C ALA A 249 18.40 12.04 5.73
N GLY A 250 17.72 11.86 6.87
CA GLY A 250 16.48 12.57 7.20
C GLY A 250 15.20 11.97 6.61
N ALA A 251 15.29 10.97 5.72
CA ALA A 251 14.13 10.21 5.27
C ALA A 251 13.90 8.99 6.15
N VAL A 252 12.64 8.71 6.46
CA VAL A 252 12.21 7.49 7.16
C VAL A 252 11.74 6.47 6.12
N ALA A 253 11.84 5.18 6.45
CA ALA A 253 11.26 4.10 5.66
C ALA A 253 9.77 4.37 5.33
N TRP A 254 9.35 3.88 4.17
CA TRP A 254 7.96 3.95 3.72
C TRP A 254 7.10 2.87 4.39
N GLY A 255 7.68 1.74 4.79
CA GLY A 255 6.98 0.64 5.48
C GLY A 255 6.56 0.95 6.90
#